data_AF-A0A4Q3CWA0-F1
#
_entry.id   AF-A0A4Q3CWA0-F1
#
_cell.length_a   1.000
_cell.length_b   1.000
_cell.length_c   1.000
_cell.angle_alpha   90.00
_cell.angle_beta   90.00
_cell.angle_gamma   90.00
#
_symmetry.space_group_name_H-M   'P 1'
#
loop_
_entity.id
_entity.type
_entity.pdbx_description
1 polymer ?
#
loop_
_entity_poly.entity_id
_entity_poly.type
_entity_poly.pdbx_seq_one_letter_code
_entity_poly.pdbx_strand_id
1 'polypeptide(L)'
;MHIASFMRLTGYKMDTWLVKTVSVLLFPLMILMCRAAIKSKPISLTLSASVISGTTGLIIVELVYYFNGTIAQVYFWDALIETVFLLWWINMFLSTYRRKYKAL
;
A
#
# COMPACT_ATOMS: atom_id res chain seq x y z
N MET A 1 -1.23 2.61 19.28
CA MET A 1 -2.01 3.71 18.68
C MET A 1 -3.22 4.01 19.54
N HIS A 2 -3.53 5.29 19.79
CA HIS A 2 -4.72 5.69 20.54
C HIS A 2 -5.90 5.83 19.55
N ILE A 3 -6.88 4.93 19.64
CA ILE A 3 -7.99 4.82 18.65
C ILE A 3 -8.80 6.12 18.53
N ALA A 4 -8.94 6.88 19.62
CA ALA A 4 -9.67 8.15 19.60
C ALA A 4 -8.96 9.21 18.76
N SER A 5 -7.63 9.29 18.83
CA SER A 5 -6.86 10.24 18.03
C SER A 5 -6.91 9.88 16.54
N PHE A 6 -6.92 8.59 16.22
CA PHE A 6 -7.09 8.10 14.86
C PHE A 6 -8.46 8.46 14.29
N MET A 7 -9.55 8.14 15.00
CA MET A 7 -10.91 8.44 14.55
C MET A 7 -11.19 9.94 14.44
N ARG A 8 -10.47 10.78 15.21
CA ARG A 8 -10.54 12.25 15.06
C ARG A 8 -10.07 12.72 13.68
N LEU A 9 -9.09 12.03 13.09
CA LEU A 9 -8.52 12.39 11.79
C LEU A 9 -9.22 11.66 10.63
N THR A 10 -9.58 10.39 10.81
CA THR A 10 -10.09 9.52 9.75
C THR A 10 -11.61 9.37 9.74
N GLY A 11 -12.30 10.03 10.67
CA GLY A 11 -13.73 9.88 10.90
C GLY A 11 -14.06 8.69 11.80
N TYR A 12 -15.28 8.70 12.31
CA TYR A 12 -15.78 7.67 13.21
C TYR A 12 -15.84 6.30 12.51
N LYS A 13 -15.41 5.24 13.21
CA LYS A 13 -15.42 3.86 12.70
C LYS A 13 -16.29 3.01 13.62
N MET A 14 -17.30 2.37 13.03
CA MET A 14 -18.20 1.46 13.76
C MET A 14 -17.45 0.24 14.28
N ASP A 15 -16.63 -0.38 13.42
CA ASP A 15 -15.94 -1.64 13.70
C ASP A 15 -14.47 -1.44 14.09
N THR A 16 -14.23 -0.99 15.33
CA THR A 16 -12.85 -0.78 15.83
C THR A 16 -12.04 -2.09 15.94
N TRP A 17 -12.71 -3.23 16.08
CA TRP A 17 -12.06 -4.54 16.08
C TRP A 17 -11.42 -4.85 14.71
N LEU A 18 -12.10 -4.51 13.62
CA LEU A 18 -11.61 -4.71 12.26
C LEU A 18 -10.36 -3.87 12.00
N VAL A 19 -10.37 -2.60 12.43
CA VAL A 19 -9.22 -1.70 12.33
C VAL A 19 -8.00 -2.31 13.03
N LYS A 20 -8.18 -2.87 14.24
CA LYS A 20 -7.11 -3.53 14.99
C LYS A 20 -6.58 -4.77 14.27
N THR A 21 -7.47 -5.64 13.80
CA THR A 21 -7.09 -6.87 13.09
C THR A 21 -6.30 -6.55 11.82
N VAL A 22 -6.81 -5.65 10.97
CA VAL A 22 -6.12 -5.25 9.73
C VAL A 22 -4.79 -4.58 10.04
N SER A 23 -4.71 -3.74 11.08
CA SER A 23 -3.45 -3.12 11.49
C SER A 23 -2.40 -4.15 11.93
N VAL A 24 -2.82 -5.16 12.72
CA VAL A 24 -1.93 -6.24 13.18
C VAL A 24 -1.46 -7.13 12.03
N LEU A 25 -2.26 -7.29 10.98
CA LEU A 25 -1.88 -8.04 9.79
C LEU A 25 -0.95 -7.24 8.85
N LEU A 26 -1.30 -5.98 8.57
CA LEU A 26 -0.54 -5.13 7.65
C LEU A 26 0.84 -4.78 8.19
N PHE A 27 0.96 -4.45 9.48
CA PHE A 27 2.21 -3.99 10.06
C PHE A 27 3.41 -4.95 9.85
N PRO A 28 3.34 -6.24 10.20
CA PRO A 28 4.43 -7.18 9.96
C PRO A 28 4.66 -7.42 8.46
N LEU A 29 3.62 -7.43 7.62
CA LEU A 29 3.76 -7.60 6.17
C LEU A 29 4.56 -6.44 5.56
N MET A 30 4.23 -5.19 5.93
CA MET A 30 4.96 -4.02 5.45
C MET A 30 6.41 -4.05 5.90
N ILE A 31 6.70 -4.42 7.16
CA ILE A 31 8.08 -4.57 7.65
C ILE A 31 8.84 -5.61 6.84
N LEU A 32 8.24 -6.78 6.59
CA LEU A 32 8.84 -7.85 5.82
C LEU A 32 9.16 -7.40 4.39
N MET A 33 8.19 -6.77 3.72
CA MET A 33 8.35 -6.27 2.34
C MET A 33 9.44 -5.20 2.25
N CYS A 34 9.46 -4.23 3.17
CA CYS A 34 10.52 -3.23 3.27
C CYS A 34 11.88 -3.89 3.48
N ARG A 35 11.96 -4.85 4.40
CA ARG A 35 13.21 -5.58 4.68
C ARG A 35 13.69 -6.35 3.45
N ALA A 36 12.79 -7.02 2.76
CA ALA A 36 13.08 -7.76 1.54
C ALA A 36 13.57 -6.82 0.43
N ALA A 37 12.93 -5.66 0.25
CA ALA A 37 13.33 -4.65 -0.74
C ALA A 37 14.74 -4.06 -0.45
N ILE A 38 15.07 -3.83 0.82
CA ILE A 38 16.38 -3.32 1.23
C ILE A 38 17.49 -4.37 1.00
N LYS A 39 17.20 -5.64 1.28
CA LYS A 39 18.21 -6.72 1.20
C LYS A 39 18.36 -7.34 -0.18
N SER A 40 17.31 -7.32 -1.01
CA SER A 40 17.32 -7.97 -2.32
C SER A 40 17.82 -7.00 -3.38
N LYS A 41 19.06 -7.20 -3.85
CA LYS A 41 19.60 -6.50 -5.02
C LYS A 41 20.13 -7.52 -6.03
N PRO A 42 19.55 -7.62 -7.24
CA PRO A 42 18.38 -6.89 -7.73
C PRO A 42 17.08 -7.27 -7.00
N ILE A 43 16.10 -6.37 -7.01
CA ILE A 43 14.77 -6.64 -6.41
C ILE A 43 14.09 -7.78 -7.19
N SER A 44 13.48 -8.73 -6.48
CA SER A 44 12.74 -9.82 -7.12
C SER A 44 11.51 -9.30 -7.87
N LEU A 45 11.29 -9.78 -9.10
CA LEU A 45 10.08 -9.46 -9.86
C LEU A 45 8.81 -9.88 -9.11
N THR A 46 8.85 -10.99 -8.37
CA THR A 46 7.73 -11.47 -7.55
C THR A 46 7.42 -10.49 -6.42
N LEU A 47 8.45 -9.99 -5.72
CA LEU A 47 8.27 -9.00 -4.65
C LEU A 47 7.63 -7.72 -5.20
N SER A 48 8.17 -7.20 -6.30
CA SER A 48 7.62 -6.02 -6.96
C SER A 48 6.18 -6.23 -7.42
N ALA A 49 5.85 -7.38 -8.02
CA ALA A 49 4.48 -7.69 -8.42
C ALA A 49 3.52 -7.72 -7.22
N SER A 50 3.93 -8.33 -6.09
CA SER A 50 3.14 -8.36 -4.86
C SER A 50 2.89 -6.97 -4.27
N VAL A 51 3.90 -6.09 -4.26
CA VAL A 51 3.73 -4.70 -3.80
C VAL A 51 2.77 -3.95 -4.73
N ILE A 52 2.99 -4.03 -6.05
CA ILE A 52 2.13 -3.37 -7.05
C ILE A 52 0.68 -3.81 -6.90
N SER A 53 0.41 -5.12 -6.79
CA SER A 53 -0.96 -5.62 -6.64
C SER A 53 -1.61 -5.19 -5.34
N GLY A 54 -0.86 -5.21 -4.22
CA GLY A 54 -1.35 -4.80 -2.91
C GLY A 54 -1.70 -3.31 -2.87
N THR A 55 -0.79 -2.45 -3.32
CA THR A 55 -1.00 -1.00 -3.38
C THR A 55 -2.13 -0.63 -4.34
N THR A 56 -2.25 -1.31 -5.49
CA THR A 56 -3.37 -1.08 -6.41
C THR A 56 -4.72 -1.40 -5.74
N GLY A 57 -4.79 -2.48 -4.97
CA GLY A 57 -5.99 -2.84 -4.23
C GLY A 57 -6.38 -1.80 -3.18
N LEU A 58 -5.42 -1.26 -2.43
CA LEU A 58 -5.66 -0.21 -1.43
C LEU A 58 -6.20 1.07 -2.06
N ILE A 59 -5.53 1.59 -3.11
CA ILE A 59 -5.98 2.76 -3.86
C ILE A 59 -7.42 2.58 -4.36
N ILE A 60 -7.75 1.41 -4.94
CA ILE A 60 -9.10 1.15 -5.46
C ILE A 60 -10.12 1.23 -4.32
N VAL A 61 -9.87 0.57 -3.19
CA VAL A 61 -10.77 0.59 -2.04
C VAL A 61 -10.97 2.03 -1.55
N GLU A 62 -9.89 2.78 -1.37
CA GLU A 62 -9.95 4.17 -0.89
C GLU A 62 -10.76 5.06 -1.82
N LEU A 63 -10.49 5.03 -3.12
CA LEU A 63 -11.19 5.84 -4.09
C LEU A 63 -12.67 5.46 -4.18
N VAL A 64 -13.00 4.16 -4.22
CA VAL A 64 -14.40 3.70 -4.27
C VAL A 64 -15.18 4.20 -3.06
N TYR A 65 -14.67 3.99 -1.85
CA TYR A 65 -15.38 4.42 -0.64
C TYR A 65 -15.37 5.93 -0.43
N TYR A 66 -14.34 6.65 -0.92
CA TYR A 66 -14.31 8.11 -0.88
C TYR A 66 -15.35 8.72 -1.83
N PHE A 67 -15.40 8.28 -3.10
CA PHE A 67 -16.36 8.80 -4.07
C PHE A 67 -17.81 8.42 -3.72
N ASN A 68 -18.01 7.31 -2.99
CA ASN A 68 -19.31 6.95 -2.41
C ASN A 68 -19.67 7.76 -1.15
N GLY A 69 -18.83 8.71 -0.71
CA GLY A 69 -19.06 9.54 0.47
C GLY A 69 -19.00 8.77 1.80
N THR A 70 -18.40 7.57 1.81
CA THR A 70 -18.35 6.69 2.99
C THR A 70 -17.20 7.01 3.94
N ILE A 71 -16.05 7.44 3.40
CA ILE A 71 -14.84 7.74 4.18
C ILE A 71 -14.41 9.20 4.03
N ALA A 72 -13.70 9.71 5.03
CA ALA A 72 -13.27 11.10 5.08
C ALA A 72 -12.27 11.45 3.97
N GLN A 73 -12.18 12.76 3.65
CA GLN A 73 -11.28 13.30 2.62
C GLN A 73 -9.79 12.96 2.83
N VAL A 74 -9.36 12.67 4.05
CA VAL A 74 -7.98 12.24 4.32
C VAL A 74 -7.59 10.99 3.52
N TYR A 75 -8.54 10.08 3.25
CA TYR A 75 -8.28 8.86 2.46
C TYR A 75 -8.09 9.14 0.97
N PHE A 76 -8.60 10.25 0.45
CA PHE A 76 -8.30 10.66 -0.92
C PHE A 76 -6.84 11.12 -1.05
N TRP A 77 -6.34 11.84 -0.05
CA TRP A 77 -4.92 12.23 0.01
C TRP A 77 -4.01 11.01 0.19
N ASP A 78 -4.46 10.01 0.97
CA ASP A 78 -3.78 8.73 1.11
C ASP A 78 -3.66 8.02 -0.25
N ALA A 79 -4.78 7.87 -0.97
CA ALA A 79 -4.82 7.27 -2.30
C ALA A 79 -3.89 7.96 -3.32
N LEU A 80 -3.74 9.29 -3.22
CA LEU A 80 -2.80 10.05 -4.06
C LEU A 80 -1.34 9.71 -3.73
N ILE A 81 -0.99 9.63 -2.45
CA ILE A 81 0.37 9.26 -2.02
C ILE A 81 0.66 7.81 -2.43
N GLU A 82 -0.29 6.90 -2.23
CA GLU A 82 -0.18 5.51 -2.66
C GLU A 82 -0.01 5.41 -4.17
N THR A 83 -0.70 6.25 -4.95
CA THR A 83 -0.55 6.28 -6.42
C THR A 83 0.87 6.68 -6.83
N VAL A 84 1.46 7.69 -6.18
CA VAL A 84 2.87 8.06 -6.44
C VAL A 84 3.82 6.89 -6.10
N PHE A 85 3.57 6.20 -4.99
CA PHE A 85 4.35 5.04 -4.59
C PHE A 85 4.20 3.87 -5.58
N LEU A 86 2.98 3.61 -6.08
CA LEU A 86 2.69 2.61 -7.09
C LEU A 86 3.47 2.87 -8.38
N LEU A 87 3.45 4.11 -8.89
CA LEU A 87 4.18 4.50 -10.09
C LEU A 87 5.69 4.30 -9.94
N TRP A 88 6.23 4.60 -8.75
CA TRP A 88 7.62 4.33 -8.43
C TRP A 88 7.97 2.83 -8.52
N TRP A 89 7.14 1.96 -7.94
CA TRP A 89 7.33 0.51 -8.00
C TRP A 89 7.17 -0.06 -9.41
N ILE A 90 6.22 0.44 -10.21
CA ILE A 90 6.06 0.06 -11.62
C ILE A 90 7.33 0.39 -12.40
N ASN A 91 7.91 1.57 -12.21
CA ASN A 91 9.17 1.95 -12.85
C ASN A 91 10.30 1.00 -12.46
N MET A 92 10.44 0.69 -11.16
CA MET A 92 11.45 -0.26 -10.68
C MET A 92 11.26 -1.66 -11.26
N PHE A 93 10.02 -2.16 -11.33
CA PHE A 93 9.68 -3.45 -11.94
C PHE A 93 10.10 -3.49 -13.41
N LEU A 94 9.70 -2.50 -14.20
CA LEU A 94 10.06 -2.39 -15.62
C LEU A 94 11.57 -2.32 -15.82
N SER A 95 12.29 -1.56 -14.98
CA SER A 95 13.76 -1.47 -15.04
C SER A 95 14.45 -2.81 -14.77
N THR A 96 13.89 -3.61 -13.86
CA THR A 96 14.44 -4.89 -13.45
C THR A 96 14.12 -5.96 -14.47
N TYR A 97 12.90 -5.97 -14.98
CA TYR A 97 12.46 -6.82 -16.08
C TYR A 97 13.36 -6.59 -17.30
N ARG A 98 13.51 -5.32 -17.73
CA ARG A 98 14.34 -4.99 -18.89
C ARG A 98 15.79 -5.45 -18.72
N ARG A 99 16.38 -5.32 -17.53
CA ARG A 99 17.74 -5.80 -17.23
C ARG A 99 17.85 -7.33 -17.31
N LYS A 100 16.87 -8.05 -16.77
CA LYS A 100 16.87 -9.52 -16.75
C LYS A 100 16.74 -10.12 -18.16
N TYR A 101 15.89 -9.55 -19.01
CA TYR A 101 15.60 -10.09 -20.34
C TYR A 101 16.44 -9.50 -21.48
N LYS A 102 17.16 -8.39 -21.28
CA LYS A 102 18.23 -7.97 -22.21
C LYS A 102 19.53 -8.78 -22.05
N ALA A 103 19.67 -9.52 -20.95
CA ALA A 103 20.86 -10.33 -20.64
C ALA A 103 20.73 -11.80 -21.07
N LEU A 104 19.60 -12.15 -21.71
CA LEU A 104 19.32 -13.44 -22.35
C LEU A 104 19.38 -13.25 -23.86
#